data_AF-A0A3B9TWK3-F1
#
_entry.id   AF-A0A3B9TWK3-F1
#
_cell.length_a   1.000
_cell.length_b   1.000
_cell.length_c   1.000
_cell.angle_alpha   90.00
_cell.angle_beta   90.00
_cell.angle_gamma   90.00
#
_symmetry.space_group_name_H-M   'P 1'
#
loop_
_entity.id
_entity.type
_entity.pdbx_description
1 polymer ?
#
loop_
_entity_poly.entity_id
_entity_poly.type
_entity_poly.pdbx_seq_one_letter_code
_entity_poly.pdbx_strand_id
1 'polypeptide(L)'
;GQLPWDQMIEIGTMVASMIDDVMAAYQEGDLETAQAIRNSDLHVDKLHTNIFRHVIEQMDEGKISALNGAHLLFIAKNIERMGDFTTSLAEQIMFVETGVMIDDKRPKADKTSGLSDEG
;
A
#
# COMPACT_ATOMS: atom_id res chain seq x y z
N GLY A 1 -12.56 -9.29 19.19
CA GLY A 1 -11.20 -8.72 19.20
C GLY A 1 -11.30 -7.33 18.64
N GLN A 2 -10.36 -6.45 18.96
CA GLN A 2 -10.33 -5.14 18.31
C GLN A 2 -9.96 -5.37 16.83
N LEU A 3 -10.83 -4.90 15.93
CA LEU A 3 -10.55 -4.93 14.50
C LEU A 3 -9.36 -4.01 14.19
N PRO A 4 -8.67 -4.20 13.04
CA PRO A 4 -7.46 -3.46 12.69
C PRO A 4 -7.79 -2.03 12.22
N TRP A 5 -8.67 -1.31 12.92
CA TRP A 5 -9.14 0.01 12.53
C TRP A 5 -8.01 1.03 12.49
N ASP A 6 -7.13 1.01 13.49
CA ASP A 6 -6.00 1.94 13.56
C ASP A 6 -5.06 1.74 12.36
N GLN A 7 -4.79 0.50 11.99
CA GLN A 7 -3.98 0.14 10.81
C GLN A 7 -4.69 0.51 9.50
N MET A 8 -6.01 0.35 9.42
CA MET A 8 -6.80 0.77 8.25
C MET A 8 -6.80 2.28 8.05
N ILE A 9 -6.91 3.03 9.15
CA ILE A 9 -6.82 4.50 9.13
C ILE A 9 -5.39 4.90 8.72
N GLU A 10 -4.38 4.28 9.31
CA GLU A 10 -2.97 4.56 9.02
C GLU A 10 -2.63 4.35 7.53
N ILE A 11 -2.96 3.19 6.96
CA ILE A 11 -2.67 2.93 5.53
C ILE A 11 -3.46 3.89 4.61
N GLY A 12 -4.71 4.22 4.98
CA GLY A 12 -5.52 5.17 4.22
C GLY A 12 -4.95 6.58 4.25
N THR A 13 -4.55 7.07 5.42
CA THR A 13 -3.92 8.39 5.58
C THR A 13 -2.57 8.47 4.86
N MET A 14 -1.77 7.41 4.94
CA MET A 14 -0.49 7.35 4.24
C MET A 14 -0.67 7.43 2.72
N VAL A 15 -1.55 6.62 2.15
CA VAL A 15 -1.81 6.63 0.71
C VAL A 15 -2.42 7.96 0.25
N ALA A 16 -3.29 8.57 1.05
CA ALA A 16 -3.81 9.90 0.75
C ALA A 16 -2.70 10.96 0.71
N SER A 17 -1.78 10.96 1.68
CA SER A 17 -0.61 11.85 1.67
C SER A 17 0.26 11.62 0.44
N MET A 18 0.55 10.36 0.07
CA MET A 18 1.32 10.05 -1.12
C MET A 18 0.67 10.61 -2.39
N ILE A 19 -0.66 10.60 -2.47
CA ILE A 19 -1.41 11.17 -3.60
C ILE A 19 -1.23 12.69 -3.65
N ASP A 20 -1.35 13.38 -2.51
CA ASP A 20 -1.13 14.83 -2.46
C ASP A 20 0.31 15.19 -2.84
N ASP A 21 1.29 14.44 -2.32
CA ASP A 21 2.71 14.64 -2.57
C ASP A 21 3.08 14.37 -4.03
N VAL A 22 2.54 13.33 -4.68
CA VAL A 22 2.84 13.03 -6.09
C VAL A 22 2.29 14.10 -7.02
N MET A 23 1.12 14.67 -6.67
CA MET A 23 0.51 15.75 -7.45
C MET A 23 1.30 17.05 -7.33
N ALA A 24 1.89 17.33 -6.16
CA ALA A 24 2.80 18.45 -5.97
C ALA A 24 4.12 18.23 -6.73
N ALA A 25 4.72 17.05 -6.59
CA ALA A 25 5.97 16.69 -7.26
C ALA A 25 5.86 16.77 -8.79
N TYR A 26 4.72 16.37 -9.35
CA TYR A 26 4.46 16.49 -10.78
C TYR A 26 4.44 17.94 -11.27
N GLN A 27 3.91 18.88 -10.47
CA GLN A 27 3.84 20.29 -10.85
C GLN A 27 5.21 20.97 -10.81
N GLU A 28 6.08 20.54 -9.89
CA GLU A 28 7.37 21.18 -9.62
C GLU A 28 8.56 20.45 -10.26
N GLY A 29 8.35 19.25 -10.80
CA GLY A 29 9.44 18.38 -11.28
C GLY A 29 10.30 17.86 -10.12
N ASP A 30 9.73 17.68 -8.94
CA ASP A 30 10.47 17.33 -7.72
C ASP A 30 10.85 15.85 -7.67
N LEU A 31 12.08 15.57 -8.08
CA LEU A 31 12.68 14.24 -8.05
C LEU A 31 12.88 13.68 -6.63
N GLU A 32 13.12 14.53 -5.63
CA GLU A 32 13.34 14.08 -4.25
C GLU A 32 12.04 13.54 -3.67
N THR A 33 10.95 14.29 -3.82
CA THR A 33 9.62 13.84 -3.39
C THR A 33 9.16 12.60 -4.16
N ALA A 34 9.37 12.55 -5.48
CA ALA A 34 9.05 11.35 -6.27
C ALA A 34 9.81 10.10 -5.77
N GLN A 35 11.11 10.25 -5.46
CA GLN A 35 11.90 9.16 -4.91
C GLN A 35 11.45 8.74 -3.50
N ALA A 36 11.02 9.70 -2.67
CA ALA A 36 10.48 9.42 -1.34
C ALA A 36 9.17 8.62 -1.43
N ILE A 37 8.23 9.02 -2.31
CA ILE A 37 6.98 8.31 -2.56
C ILE A 37 7.25 6.87 -3.00
N ARG A 38 8.19 6.68 -3.92
CA ARG A 38 8.59 5.35 -4.39
C ARG A 38 9.08 4.44 -3.25
N ASN A 39 9.77 5.01 -2.27
CA ASN A 39 10.27 4.27 -1.10
C ASN A 39 9.16 3.97 -0.08
N SER A 40 8.14 4.84 0.02
CA SER A 40 6.99 4.65 0.90
C SER A 40 6.13 3.43 0.55
N ASP A 41 6.17 2.98 -0.71
CA ASP A 41 5.50 1.76 -1.21
C ASP A 41 5.78 0.53 -0.31
N LEU A 42 7.03 0.39 0.14
CA LEU A 42 7.43 -0.71 1.02
C LEU A 42 6.68 -0.70 2.36
N HIS A 43 6.36 0.47 2.87
CA HIS A 43 5.61 0.60 4.13
C HIS A 43 4.13 0.29 3.92
N VAL A 44 3.53 0.77 2.82
CA VAL A 44 2.14 0.45 2.43
C VAL A 44 1.96 -1.07 2.29
N ASP A 45 2.86 -1.74 1.57
CA ASP A 45 2.86 -3.21 1.41
C ASP A 45 2.90 -3.96 2.75
N LYS A 46 3.73 -3.49 3.69
CA LYS A 46 3.86 -4.10 5.02
C LYS A 46 2.60 -3.92 5.86
N LEU A 47 2.03 -2.71 5.88
CA LEU A 47 0.77 -2.43 6.58
C LEU A 47 -0.37 -3.26 5.99
N HIS A 48 -0.47 -3.32 4.66
CA HIS A 48 -1.46 -4.16 3.97
C HIS A 48 -1.33 -5.63 4.37
N THR A 49 -0.11 -6.18 4.39
CA THR A 49 0.14 -7.58 4.82
C THR A 49 -0.27 -7.82 6.26
N ASN A 50 0.00 -6.88 7.17
CA ASN A 50 -0.37 -6.98 8.58
C ASN A 50 -1.90 -6.93 8.77
N ILE A 51 -2.56 -5.99 8.09
CA ILE A 51 -4.03 -5.89 8.08
C ILE A 51 -4.65 -7.19 7.56
N PHE A 52 -4.13 -7.72 6.46
CA PHE A 52 -4.61 -8.96 5.87
C PHE A 52 -4.56 -10.12 6.88
N ARG A 53 -3.40 -10.32 7.53
CA ARG A 53 -3.22 -11.37 8.54
C ARG A 53 -4.20 -11.20 9.71
N HIS A 54 -4.31 -9.99 10.26
CA HIS A 54 -5.21 -9.71 11.38
C HIS A 54 -6.68 -9.99 11.03
N VAL A 55 -7.11 -9.63 9.81
CA VAL A 55 -8.48 -9.89 9.37
C VAL A 55 -8.76 -11.39 9.24
N ILE A 56 -7.83 -12.17 8.69
CA ILE A 56 -7.95 -13.63 8.62
C ILE A 56 -7.99 -14.24 10.02
N GLU A 57 -7.09 -13.84 10.92
CA GLU A 57 -7.10 -14.31 12.31
C GLU A 57 -8.43 -14.02 13.02
N GLN A 58 -9.02 -12.83 12.81
CA GLN A 58 -10.34 -12.50 13.38
C GLN A 58 -11.48 -13.34 12.77
N MET A 59 -11.38 -13.75 11.50
CA MET A 59 -12.33 -14.68 10.87
C MET A 59 -12.21 -16.07 11.48
N ASP A 60 -10.98 -16.59 11.62
CA ASP A 60 -10.71 -17.94 12.15
C ASP A 60 -11.11 -18.06 13.63
N GLU A 61 -10.89 -17.01 14.42
CA GLU A 61 -11.33 -16.94 15.81
C GLU A 61 -12.86 -16.75 15.97
N GLY A 62 -13.61 -16.64 14.86
CA GLY A 62 -15.06 -16.42 14.86
C GLY A 62 -15.49 -15.05 15.37
N LYS A 63 -14.54 -14.09 15.46
CA LYS A 63 -14.79 -12.73 15.98
C LYS A 63 -15.46 -11.83 14.93
N ILE A 64 -15.31 -12.14 13.65
CA ILE A 64 -16.07 -11.56 12.53
C ILE A 64 -16.55 -12.63 11.56
N SER A 65 -17.65 -12.35 10.85
CA SER A 65 -18.13 -13.22 9.78
C SER A 65 -17.19 -13.16 8.57
N ALA A 66 -17.17 -14.24 7.79
CA ALA A 66 -16.42 -14.29 6.53
C ALA A 66 -16.85 -13.19 5.54
N LEU A 67 -18.14 -12.83 5.52
CA LEU A 67 -18.64 -11.73 4.68
C LEU A 67 -18.02 -10.39 5.09
N ASN A 68 -17.99 -10.08 6.38
CA ASN A 68 -17.42 -8.83 6.88
C ASN A 68 -15.91 -8.80 6.69
N GLY A 69 -15.23 -9.92 6.95
CA GLY A 69 -13.79 -10.04 6.70
C GLY A 69 -13.44 -9.85 5.22
N ALA A 70 -14.18 -10.47 4.30
CA ALA A 70 -13.98 -10.27 2.87
C ALA A 70 -14.11 -8.79 2.46
N HIS A 71 -15.10 -8.06 2.96
CA HIS A 71 -15.22 -6.63 2.69
C HIS A 71 -14.04 -5.82 3.22
N LEU A 72 -13.53 -6.12 4.43
CA LEU A 72 -12.35 -5.46 4.98
C LEU A 72 -11.10 -5.73 4.15
N LEU A 73 -10.88 -6.98 3.72
CA LEU A 73 -9.77 -7.33 2.84
C LEU A 73 -9.86 -6.58 1.50
N PHE A 74 -11.07 -6.47 0.92
CA PHE A 74 -11.26 -5.69 -0.30
C PHE A 74 -10.94 -4.21 -0.09
N ILE A 75 -11.35 -3.61 1.02
CA ILE A 75 -11.02 -2.21 1.33
C ILE A 75 -9.50 -2.03 1.42
N ALA A 76 -8.80 -2.87 2.19
CA ALA A 76 -7.35 -2.79 2.31
C ALA A 76 -6.65 -2.95 0.96
N LYS A 77 -7.08 -3.92 0.13
CA LYS A 77 -6.47 -4.14 -1.18
C LYS A 77 -6.72 -2.98 -2.15
N ASN A 78 -7.87 -2.32 -2.08
CA ASN A 78 -8.10 -1.12 -2.90
C ASN A 78 -7.22 0.05 -2.45
N ILE A 79 -6.97 0.20 -1.15
CA ILE A 79 -6.04 1.22 -0.64
C ILE A 79 -4.60 0.94 -1.10
N GLU A 80 -4.14 -0.31 -0.99
CA GLU A 80 -2.81 -0.69 -1.47
C GLU A 80 -2.65 -0.45 -2.99
N ARG A 81 -3.66 -0.79 -3.80
CA ARG A 81 -3.65 -0.50 -5.24
C ARG A 81 -3.54 0.99 -5.55
N MET A 82 -4.22 1.84 -4.76
CA MET A 82 -4.09 3.29 -4.91
C MET A 82 -2.65 3.73 -4.62
N GLY A 83 -2.03 3.22 -3.55
CA GLY A 83 -0.60 3.46 -3.26
C GLY A 83 0.31 3.01 -4.40
N ASP A 84 0.05 1.85 -4.98
CA ASP A 84 0.81 1.28 -6.10
C ASP A 84 0.74 2.15 -7.37
N PHE A 85 -0.45 2.69 -7.68
CA PHE A 85 -0.63 3.64 -8.78
C PHE A 85 0.10 4.96 -8.51
N THR A 86 0.04 5.46 -7.29
CA THR A 86 0.77 6.66 -6.86
C THR A 86 2.28 6.49 -7.01
N THR A 87 2.82 5.34 -6.62
CA THR A 87 4.23 4.99 -6.86
C THR A 87 4.57 4.95 -8.35
N SER A 88 3.68 4.41 -9.17
CA SER A 88 3.88 4.36 -10.63
C SER A 88 3.91 5.76 -11.25
N LEU A 89 3.11 6.70 -10.74
CA LEU A 89 3.18 8.11 -11.16
C LEU A 89 4.50 8.77 -10.73
N ALA A 90 4.99 8.49 -9.53
CA ALA A 90 6.29 8.98 -9.09
C ALA A 90 7.43 8.51 -10.00
N GLU A 91 7.44 7.24 -10.42
CA GLU A 91 8.40 6.71 -11.38
C GLU A 91 8.29 7.39 -12.77
N GLN A 92 7.07 7.76 -13.20
CA GLN A 92 6.87 8.51 -14.43
C GLN A 92 7.42 9.94 -14.34
N ILE A 93 7.24 10.63 -13.20
CA ILE A 93 7.84 11.95 -12.96
C ILE A 93 9.36 11.84 -13.09
N MET A 94 9.96 10.85 -12.43
CA MET A 94 11.40 10.63 -12.51
C MET A 94 11.87 10.38 -13.96
N PHE A 95 11.11 9.61 -14.74
CA PHE A 95 11.41 9.40 -16.16
C PHE A 95 11.31 10.69 -16.99
N VAL A 96 10.25 11.49 -16.80
CA VAL A 96 10.03 12.74 -17.55
C VAL A 96 11.17 13.73 -17.31
N GLU A 97 11.63 13.86 -16.06
CA GLU A 97 12.68 14.82 -15.69
C GLU A 97 14.09 14.34 -16.04
N THR A 98 14.36 13.03 -15.98
CA THR A 98 15.72 12.48 -16.18
C THR A 98 15.96 11.87 -17.56
N GLY A 99 14.88 11.50 -18.26
CA GLY A 99 14.95 10.70 -19.49
C GLY A 99 15.36 9.23 -19.27
N VAL A 100 15.48 8.76 -18.02
CA VAL A 100 15.96 7.42 -17.67
C VAL A 100 14.82 6.58 -17.12
N MET A 101 14.61 5.40 -17.72
CA MET A 101 13.66 4.42 -17.21
C MET A 101 14.22 3.78 -15.93
N ILE A 102 13.40 3.73 -14.88
CA ILE A 102 13.75 3.02 -13.65
C ILE A 102 13.54 1.52 -13.88
N ASP A 103 14.65 0.80 -14.02
CA ASP A 103 14.71 -0.66 -14.24
C ASP A 103 14.62 -1.44 -12.92
N ASP A 104 15.19 -0.90 -11.84
CA ASP A 104 15.26 -1.59 -10.56
C ASP A 104 13.88 -1.95 -10.04
N LYS A 105 13.63 -3.26 -9.88
CA LYS A 105 12.40 -3.74 -9.28
C LYS A 105 12.25 -3.16 -7.87
N ARG A 106 11.10 -2.55 -7.61
CA ARG A 106 10.72 -2.09 -6.26
C ARG A 106 10.81 -3.27 -5.28
N PRO A 107 11.40 -3.07 -4.09
CA PRO A 107 11.30 -4.07 -3.02
C PRO A 107 9.83 -4.22 -2.62
N LYS A 108 9.18 -5.31 -3.06
CA LYS A 108 7.81 -5.63 -2.68
C LYS A 108 7.79 -6.42 -1.37
N ALA A 109 6.93 -6.00 -0.45
CA ALA A 109 6.72 -6.68 0.83
C ALA A 109 5.33 -7.30 0.98
N ASP A 110 4.47 -7.20 -0.04
CA ASP A 110 3.21 -7.96 -0.08
C ASP A 110 3.52 -9.47 -0.05
N LYS A 111 3.17 -10.11 1.06
CA LYS A 111 3.33 -11.56 1.28
C LYS A 111 2.00 -12.30 1.36
N THR A 112 0.89 -11.63 1.03
CA THR A 112 -0.46 -12.21 1.20
C THR A 112 -0.67 -13.48 0.38
N SER A 113 -0.07 -13.56 -0.81
CA SER A 113 -0.10 -14.75 -1.69
C SER A 113 0.68 -15.96 -1.17
N GLY A 114 1.61 -15.76 -0.23
CA GLY A 114 2.42 -16.81 0.40
C GLY A 114 1.91 -17.23 1.78
N LEU A 115 0.81 -16.65 2.27
CA LEU A 115 0.13 -17.07 3.48
C LEU A 115 -0.69 -18.35 3.18
N SER A 116 -0.01 -19.45 2.83
CA SER A 116 -0.63 -20.77 2.81
C SER A 116 -0.29 -21.49 4.11
N ASP A 117 -1.32 -21.75 4.92
CA ASP A 117 -1.41 -22.66 6.06
C ASP A 117 -0.07 -23.18 6.63
N GLU A 118 0.65 -22.34 7.39
CA GLU A 118 1.37 -22.87 8.54
C GLU A 118 0.35 -23.03 9.67
N GLY A 119 -0.30 -24.19 9.68
CA GLY A 119 -1.08 -24.69 10.81
C GLY A 119 -0.22 -25.17 11.96
#